data_AF-A0A935Y554-F1
#
_entry.id   AF-A0A935Y554-F1
#
_cell.length_a   1.000
_cell.length_b   1.000
_cell.length_c   1.000
_cell.angle_alpha   90.00
_cell.angle_beta   90.00
_cell.angle_gamma   90.00
#
_symmetry.space_group_name_H-M   'P 1'
#
loop_
_entity.id
_entity.type
_entity.pdbx_description
1 polymer ?
#
loop_
_entity_poly.entity_id
_entity_poly.type
_entity_poly.pdbx_seq_one_letter_code
_entity_poly.pdbx_strand_id
1 'polypeptide(L)'
;MDQVQNRVVSVVLIFLVPGFIYSQSIPDPAISKDHADVISRMIIQDFKGRMKPFQTSASEVLRKISKKSELYNMSESQLVFSMMMQPEEWEKVPLIDAGSHPDILKLLNAEKAWSPIRNFLMIKVSIS
;
A
#
# COMPACT_ATOMS: atom_id res chain seq x y z
N MET A 1 44.69 -27.52 -13.26
CA MET A 1 44.44 -26.80 -11.99
C MET A 1 43.19 -25.93 -12.07
N ASP A 2 42.38 -26.10 -13.12
CA ASP A 2 41.36 -25.13 -13.55
C ASP A 2 39.96 -25.38 -12.95
N GLN A 3 39.68 -26.62 -12.53
CA GLN A 3 38.39 -27.00 -11.91
C GLN A 3 38.21 -26.44 -10.49
N VAL A 4 39.30 -26.30 -9.73
CA VAL A 4 39.26 -25.75 -8.36
C VAL A 4 39.07 -24.22 -8.41
N GLN A 5 39.68 -23.55 -9.39
CA GLN A 5 39.58 -22.10 -9.56
C GLN A 5 38.14 -21.67 -9.89
N ASN A 6 37.43 -22.41 -10.74
CA ASN A 6 36.01 -22.12 -11.06
C ASN A 6 35.06 -22.35 -9.88
N ARG A 7 35.36 -23.30 -8.99
CA ARG A 7 34.60 -23.53 -7.75
C ARG A 7 34.82 -22.41 -6.73
N VAL A 8 36.05 -21.90 -6.62
CA VAL A 8 36.37 -20.77 -5.74
C VAL A 8 35.76 -19.47 -6.25
N VAL A 9 35.80 -19.21 -7.56
CA VAL A 9 35.18 -18.02 -8.18
C VAL A 9 33.66 -18.01 -7.96
N SER A 10 33.00 -19.16 -8.07
CA SER A 10 31.55 -19.28 -7.86
C SER A 10 31.13 -18.97 -6.41
N VAL A 11 31.96 -19.34 -5.42
CA VAL A 11 31.70 -19.05 -3.99
C VAL A 11 31.90 -17.57 -3.67
N VAL A 12 32.91 -16.92 -4.28
CA VAL A 12 33.16 -15.48 -4.09
C VAL A 12 32.06 -14.62 -4.72
N LEU A 13 31.50 -15.04 -5.86
CA LEU A 13 30.42 -14.33 -6.55
C LEU A 13 29.12 -14.26 -5.72
N ILE A 14 28.84 -15.31 -4.92
CA ILE A 14 27.69 -15.34 -4.01
C ILE A 14 27.87 -14.34 -2.85
N PHE A 15 29.12 -14.07 -2.42
CA PHE A 15 29.42 -13.06 -1.39
C PHE A 15 29.47 -11.62 -1.92
N LEU A 16 29.64 -11.41 -3.23
CA LEU A 16 29.74 -10.07 -3.85
C LEU A 16 28.41 -9.54 -4.38
N VAL A 17 27.33 -10.31 -4.27
CA VAL A 17 25.97 -9.81 -4.46
C VAL A 17 25.44 -9.40 -3.09
N PRO A 18 25.62 -8.15 -2.63
CA PRO A 18 24.75 -7.63 -1.60
C PRO A 18 23.36 -7.64 -2.22
N GLY A 19 22.55 -8.62 -1.83
CA GLY A 19 21.13 -8.61 -2.16
C GLY A 19 20.59 -7.27 -1.67
N PHE A 20 20.28 -6.38 -2.61
CA PHE A 20 19.45 -5.23 -2.36
C PHE A 20 18.07 -5.77 -1.99
N ILE A 21 17.90 -6.19 -0.74
CA ILE A 21 16.59 -6.33 -0.14
C ILE A 21 16.11 -4.89 -0.01
N TYR A 22 15.40 -4.41 -1.01
CA TYR A 22 14.57 -3.22 -0.86
C TYR A 22 13.51 -3.58 0.18
N SER A 23 13.82 -3.34 1.45
CA SER A 23 12.81 -3.33 2.49
C SER A 23 11.90 -2.14 2.17
N GLN A 24 10.78 -2.42 1.51
CA GLN A 24 9.66 -1.50 1.51
C GLN A 24 9.25 -1.42 2.97
N SER A 25 9.58 -0.32 3.66
CA SER A 25 9.08 -0.06 5.01
C SER A 25 7.58 0.17 4.91
N ILE A 26 6.83 -0.92 4.86
CA ILE A 26 5.39 -0.90 5.13
C ILE A 26 5.30 -0.47 6.60
N PRO A 27 4.54 0.58 6.93
CA PRO A 27 4.31 0.95 8.32
C PRO A 27 3.91 -0.31 9.09
N ASP A 28 4.56 -0.57 10.22
CA ASP A 28 4.30 -1.77 11.01
C ASP A 28 2.77 -1.90 11.16
N PRO A 29 2.17 -3.07 10.89
CA PRO A 29 0.74 -3.24 11.04
C PRO A 29 0.39 -2.95 12.50
N ALA A 30 -0.07 -1.74 12.77
CA ALA A 30 -0.36 -1.25 14.11
C ALA A 30 -1.52 -2.02 14.78
N ILE A 31 -2.16 -2.95 14.06
CA ILE A 31 -3.37 -3.66 14.46
C ILE A 31 -3.18 -5.16 14.32
N SER A 32 -3.45 -5.89 15.39
CA SER A 32 -3.53 -7.36 15.37
C SER A 32 -4.74 -7.85 14.56
N LYS A 33 -4.63 -9.04 13.99
CA LYS A 33 -5.71 -9.67 13.22
C LYS A 33 -7.01 -9.80 14.02
N ASP A 34 -6.91 -10.12 15.31
CA ASP A 34 -8.08 -10.25 16.19
C ASP A 34 -8.89 -8.95 16.31
N HIS A 35 -8.21 -7.79 16.42
CA HIS A 35 -8.88 -6.50 16.47
C HIS A 35 -9.49 -6.14 15.11
N ALA A 36 -8.82 -6.50 14.02
CA ALA A 36 -9.36 -6.34 12.67
C ALA A 36 -10.66 -7.14 12.49
N ASP A 37 -10.73 -8.37 12.99
CA ASP A 37 -11.93 -9.20 12.89
C ASP A 37 -13.12 -8.66 13.68
N VAL A 38 -12.86 -8.06 14.85
CA VAL A 38 -13.90 -7.41 15.65
C VAL A 38 -14.45 -6.17 14.93
N ILE A 39 -13.57 -5.30 14.42
CA ILE A 39 -14.03 -4.09 13.73
C ILE A 39 -14.71 -4.41 12.40
N SER A 40 -14.30 -5.46 11.68
CA SER A 40 -14.93 -5.91 10.45
C SER A 40 -16.43 -6.19 10.60
N ARG A 41 -16.85 -6.65 11.79
CA ARG A 41 -18.25 -6.96 12.12
C ARG A 41 -19.04 -5.73 12.60
N MET A 42 -18.37 -4.62 12.89
CA MET A 42 -19.02 -3.39 13.32
C MET A 42 -19.93 -2.88 12.21
N ILE A 43 -21.18 -2.56 12.55
CA ILE A 43 -22.11 -1.97 11.59
C ILE A 43 -21.87 -0.47 11.55
N ILE A 44 -21.63 0.04 10.34
CA ILE A 44 -21.48 1.46 10.08
C ILE A 44 -22.56 1.95 9.11
N GLN A 45 -22.74 3.26 9.05
CA GLN A 45 -23.70 3.89 8.16
C GLN A 45 -23.01 4.40 6.89
N ASP A 46 -23.58 4.09 5.72
CA ASP A 46 -23.19 4.65 4.44
C ASP A 46 -23.58 6.14 4.33
N PHE A 47 -23.00 6.86 3.38
CA PHE A 47 -23.38 8.26 3.09
C PHE A 47 -24.86 8.44 2.72
N LYS A 48 -25.52 7.36 2.27
CA LYS A 48 -26.95 7.30 1.95
C LYS A 48 -27.84 6.83 3.12
N GLY A 49 -27.28 6.71 4.33
CA GLY A 49 -28.01 6.31 5.54
C GLY A 49 -28.21 4.80 5.71
N ARG A 50 -27.75 3.95 4.77
CA ARG A 50 -27.89 2.49 4.86
C ARG A 50 -26.88 1.90 5.85
N MET A 51 -27.31 0.93 6.64
CA MET A 51 -26.43 0.19 7.55
C MET A 51 -25.68 -0.91 6.77
N LYS A 52 -24.36 -0.93 6.87
CA LYS A 52 -23.51 -1.96 6.28
C LYS A 52 -22.36 -2.34 7.23
N PRO A 53 -21.86 -3.57 7.19
CA PRO A 53 -20.66 -3.93 7.93
C PRO A 53 -19.47 -3.05 7.53
N PHE A 54 -18.56 -2.81 8.46
CA PHE A 54 -17.34 -2.05 8.25
C PHE A 54 -16.51 -2.68 7.12
N GLN A 55 -16.40 -4.01 7.07
CA GLN A 55 -15.70 -4.75 6.00
C GLN A 55 -16.21 -4.41 4.59
N THR A 56 -17.53 -4.30 4.39
CA THR A 56 -18.09 -3.91 3.09
C THR A 56 -17.67 -2.49 2.71
N SER A 57 -17.63 -1.59 3.68
CA SER A 57 -17.22 -0.20 3.44
C SER A 57 -15.73 -0.09 3.16
N ALA A 58 -14.92 -0.81 3.93
CA ALA A 58 -13.47 -0.86 3.78
C ALA A 58 -13.08 -1.43 2.41
N SER A 59 -13.70 -2.55 1.99
CA SER A 59 -13.48 -3.12 0.66
C SER A 59 -13.95 -2.21 -0.47
N GLU A 60 -15.06 -1.47 -0.31
CA GLU A 60 -15.48 -0.45 -1.28
C GLU A 60 -14.47 0.69 -1.42
N VAL A 61 -13.93 1.18 -0.30
CA VAL A 61 -12.89 2.23 -0.28
C VAL A 61 -11.63 1.71 -0.96
N LEU A 62 -11.14 0.53 -0.56
CA LEU A 62 -9.89 0.00 -1.10
C LEU A 62 -9.99 -0.30 -2.59
N ARG A 63 -11.11 -0.90 -3.04
CA ARG A 63 -11.33 -1.18 -4.46
C ARG A 63 -11.42 0.08 -5.31
N LYS A 64 -11.86 1.21 -4.75
CA LYS A 64 -11.87 2.51 -5.45
C LYS A 64 -10.48 3.14 -5.53
N ILE A 65 -9.63 2.93 -4.52
CA ILE A 65 -8.31 3.54 -4.43
C ILE A 65 -7.26 2.71 -5.17
N SER A 66 -7.17 1.41 -4.89
CA SER A 66 -6.09 0.54 -5.36
C SER A 66 -6.54 -0.53 -6.35
N LYS A 67 -7.85 -0.67 -6.57
CA LYS A 67 -8.48 -1.74 -7.38
C LYS A 67 -8.16 -3.17 -6.90
N LYS A 68 -7.63 -3.33 -5.69
CA LYS A 68 -7.30 -4.63 -5.08
C LYS A 68 -8.14 -4.89 -3.83
N SER A 69 -8.36 -6.17 -3.54
CA SER A 69 -8.98 -6.65 -2.30
C SER A 69 -7.97 -6.91 -1.19
N GLU A 70 -6.70 -7.12 -1.51
CA GLU A 70 -5.66 -7.31 -0.49
C GLU A 70 -4.43 -6.51 -0.87
N LEU A 71 -3.83 -5.87 0.13
CA LEU A 71 -2.64 -5.04 -0.02
C LEU A 71 -1.76 -5.19 1.21
N TYR A 72 -0.45 -5.20 0.99
CA TYR A 72 0.55 -5.24 2.07
C TYR A 72 0.37 -6.41 3.06
N ASN A 73 -0.18 -7.54 2.59
CA ASN A 73 -0.51 -8.72 3.41
C ASN A 73 -1.51 -8.42 4.55
N MET A 74 -2.34 -7.39 4.41
CA MET A 74 -3.40 -7.02 5.34
C MET A 74 -4.77 -7.19 4.69
N SER A 75 -5.79 -7.52 5.49
CA SER A 75 -7.18 -7.47 5.04
C SER A 75 -7.65 -6.02 4.84
N GLU A 76 -8.72 -5.80 4.07
CA GLU A 76 -9.20 -4.44 3.78
C GLU A 76 -9.57 -3.68 5.05
N SER A 77 -10.25 -4.33 5.99
CA SER A 77 -10.60 -3.71 7.26
C SER A 77 -9.38 -3.42 8.12
N GLN A 78 -8.38 -4.30 8.15
CA GLN A 78 -7.15 -4.04 8.89
C GLN A 78 -6.39 -2.84 8.31
N LEU A 79 -6.30 -2.79 6.98
CA LEU A 79 -5.62 -1.71 6.25
C LEU A 79 -6.35 -0.37 6.39
N VAL A 80 -7.67 -0.35 6.20
CA VAL A 80 -8.45 0.89 6.33
C VAL A 80 -8.43 1.39 7.77
N PHE A 81 -8.50 0.48 8.75
CA PHE A 81 -8.40 0.86 10.14
C PHE A 81 -6.99 1.36 10.52
N SER A 82 -5.92 0.77 9.96
CA SER A 82 -4.56 1.26 10.18
C SER A 82 -4.34 2.64 9.56
N MET A 83 -4.94 2.91 8.39
CA MET A 83 -4.99 4.25 7.80
C MET A 83 -5.69 5.27 8.69
N MET A 84 -6.78 4.87 9.37
CA MET A 84 -7.48 5.75 10.31
C MET A 84 -6.67 6.04 11.57
N MET A 85 -5.89 5.08 12.06
CA MET A 85 -5.08 5.23 13.27
C MET A 85 -3.80 6.02 13.03
N GLN A 86 -3.17 5.87 11.86
CA GLN A 86 -1.88 6.48 11.53
C GLN A 86 -1.92 7.14 10.14
N PRO A 87 -2.73 8.18 9.94
CA PRO A 87 -2.89 8.81 8.62
C PRO A 87 -1.57 9.36 8.07
N GLU A 88 -0.72 9.95 8.91
CA GLU A 88 0.55 10.58 8.50
C GLU A 88 1.54 9.60 7.84
N GLU A 89 1.53 8.34 8.27
CA GLU A 89 2.40 7.31 7.69
C GLU A 89 1.82 6.80 6.37
N TRP A 90 0.51 6.56 6.33
CA TRP A 90 -0.18 6.08 5.14
C TRP A 90 -0.26 7.11 4.00
N GLU A 91 -0.13 8.40 4.31
CA GLU A 91 -0.05 9.46 3.30
C GLU A 91 1.15 9.33 2.37
N LYS A 92 2.26 8.75 2.86
CA LYS A 92 3.52 8.61 2.14
C LYS A 92 3.58 7.31 1.32
N VAL A 93 2.74 6.35 1.64
CA VAL A 93 2.72 5.01 1.05
C VAL A 93 2.01 5.03 -0.32
N PRO A 94 2.58 4.43 -1.38
CA PRO A 94 1.97 4.41 -2.70
C PRO A 94 0.76 3.47 -2.77
N LEU A 95 -0.45 4.03 -2.55
CA LEU A 95 -1.70 3.28 -2.44
C LEU A 95 -2.65 3.45 -3.64
N ILE A 96 -2.65 4.62 -4.27
CA ILE A 96 -3.60 4.97 -5.33
C ILE A 96 -3.14 4.39 -6.66
N ASP A 97 -3.99 3.65 -7.35
CA ASP A 97 -3.78 3.26 -8.75
C ASP A 97 -4.29 4.36 -9.69
N ALA A 98 -3.36 5.17 -10.18
CA ALA A 98 -3.60 6.30 -11.09
C ALA A 98 -3.96 5.87 -12.52
N GLY A 99 -3.85 4.58 -12.85
CA GLY A 99 -4.02 4.08 -14.21
C GLY A 99 -2.92 4.55 -15.16
N SER A 100 -3.15 4.39 -16.47
CA SER A 100 -2.15 4.66 -17.52
C SER A 100 -2.39 5.97 -18.28
N HIS A 101 -3.37 6.78 -17.88
CA HIS A 101 -3.69 7.99 -18.62
C HIS A 101 -2.67 9.10 -18.30
N PRO A 102 -1.99 9.67 -19.32
CA PRO A 102 -0.84 10.57 -19.11
C PRO A 102 -1.20 11.84 -18.36
N ASP A 103 -2.42 12.35 -18.50
CA ASP A 103 -2.83 13.59 -17.84
C ASP A 103 -3.11 13.40 -16.34
N ILE A 104 -3.58 12.21 -15.93
CA ILE A 104 -3.78 11.87 -14.50
C ILE A 104 -2.42 11.75 -13.81
N LEU A 105 -1.43 11.16 -14.48
CA LEU A 105 -0.07 11.02 -13.96
C LEU A 105 0.61 12.39 -13.77
N LYS A 106 0.41 13.32 -14.72
CA LYS A 106 0.88 14.71 -14.59
C LYS A 106 0.23 15.42 -13.41
N LEU A 107 -1.10 15.30 -13.25
CA LEU A 107 -1.83 15.93 -12.15
C LEU A 107 -1.39 15.38 -10.78
N LEU A 108 -1.16 14.07 -10.69
CA LEU A 108 -0.71 13.42 -9.46
C LEU A 108 0.80 13.54 -9.23
N ASN A 109 1.54 14.24 -10.10
CA ASN A 109 2.99 14.32 -10.09
C ASN A 109 3.65 12.94 -9.85
N ALA A 110 3.13 11.91 -10.54
CA ALA A 110 3.51 10.52 -10.34
C ALA A 110 4.14 9.97 -11.62
N GLU A 111 5.35 9.41 -11.51
CA GLU A 111 6.06 8.78 -12.63
C GLU A 111 5.56 7.36 -12.93
N LYS A 112 4.89 6.71 -11.96
CA LYS A 112 4.43 5.32 -12.03
C LYS A 112 2.92 5.24 -11.80
N ALA A 113 2.34 4.09 -12.15
CA ALA A 113 0.91 3.82 -11.97
C ALA A 113 0.43 3.91 -10.50
N TRP A 114 1.34 3.84 -9.52
CA TRP A 114 1.03 3.94 -8.10
C TRP A 114 1.44 5.29 -7.54
N SER A 115 0.53 5.97 -6.84
CA SER A 115 0.75 7.30 -6.25
C SER A 115 0.39 7.33 -4.76
N PRO A 116 1.17 8.03 -3.91
CA PRO A 116 0.80 8.28 -2.53
C PRO A 116 -0.44 9.18 -2.38
N ILE A 117 -1.19 9.02 -1.29
CA ILE A 117 -2.38 9.86 -1.01
C ILE A 117 -1.99 11.34 -0.92
N ARG A 118 -0.82 11.65 -0.36
CA ARG A 118 -0.32 13.02 -0.23
C ARG A 118 -0.30 13.77 -1.57
N ASN A 119 0.10 13.11 -2.65
CA ASN A 119 0.16 13.74 -3.97
C ASN A 119 -1.24 14.18 -4.44
N PHE A 120 -2.27 13.38 -4.16
CA PHE A 120 -3.65 13.75 -4.45
C PHE A 120 -4.14 14.93 -3.60
N LEU A 121 -3.79 14.97 -2.31
CA LEU A 121 -4.16 16.07 -1.41
C LEU A 121 -3.52 17.40 -1.82
N MET A 122 -2.28 17.36 -2.30
CA MET A 122 -1.53 18.55 -2.74
C MET A 122 -2.11 19.22 -3.99
N ILE A 123 -2.84 18.50 -4.85
CA ILE A 123 -3.48 19.08 -6.05
C ILE A 123 -4.36 20.27 -5.67
N LYS A 124 -5.16 20.16 -4.61
CA LYS A 124 -6.08 21.24 -4.21
C LYS A 124 -5.36 22.47 -3.65
N VAL A 125 -4.19 22.29 -3.05
CA VAL A 125 -3.37 23.40 -2.53
C VAL A 125 -2.74 24.19 -3.68
N SER A 126 -2.39 23.54 -4.79
CA SER A 126 -1.78 24.20 -5.95
C SER A 126 -2.77 24.96 -6.84
N ILE A 127 -4.08 24.79 -6.64
CA ILE A 127 -5.15 25.43 -7.45
C ILE A 127 -5.81 26.60 -6.68
N SER A 128 -5.42 26.81 -5.42
CA SER A 128 -5.83 27.96 -4.61
C SER A 128 -4.78 29.06 -4.63
#